data_AF-A0A2E0S2T2-F1
#
_entry.id   AF-A0A2E0S2T2-F1
#
_cell.length_a   1.000
_cell.length_b   1.000
_cell.length_c   1.000
_cell.angle_alpha   90.00
_cell.angle_beta   90.00
_cell.angle_gamma   90.00
#
_symmetry.space_group_name_H-M   'P 1'
#
loop_
_entity.id
_entity.type
_entity.pdbx_description
1 polymer ?
#
loop_
_entity_poly.entity_id
_entity_poly.type
_entity_poly.pdbx_seq_one_letter_code
_entity_poly.pdbx_strand_id
1 'polypeptide(L)'
;MMPRQLHKLNLDIVLPVEMEVDDIVELFEQSFDVWLAETFNGAVVGVDLHMPVAGHGWRERYRTNVRLMLTAHLDSWQKTLENYNAGSMTLNNTAKLCGVSRTAVYHWIQSNKLTGHKNIEGEWMIDTQELDALAKEGS
;
A
#
# COMPACT_ATOMS: atom_id res chain seq x y z
N MET A 1 10.55 -28.00 -5.04
CA MET A 1 10.07 -27.55 -3.73
C MET A 1 9.06 -26.44 -4.00
N MET A 2 7.83 -26.51 -3.48
CA MET A 2 6.86 -25.43 -3.72
C MET A 2 7.24 -24.19 -2.90
N PRO A 3 7.17 -22.98 -3.47
CA PRO A 3 7.43 -21.75 -2.72
C PRO A 3 6.42 -21.59 -1.59
N ARG A 4 6.90 -21.27 -0.39
CA ARG A 4 6.06 -20.96 0.78
C ARG A 4 5.97 -19.44 0.91
N GLN A 5 4.75 -18.92 0.94
CA GLN A 5 4.51 -17.50 1.14
C GLN A 5 4.43 -17.19 2.63
N LEU A 6 5.26 -16.25 3.09
CA LEU A 6 5.23 -15.75 4.46
C LEU A 6 4.36 -14.50 4.49
N HIS A 7 3.16 -14.60 5.06
CA HIS A 7 2.17 -13.52 5.02
C HIS A 7 2.39 -12.44 6.09
N LYS A 8 3.25 -12.69 7.08
CA LYS A 8 3.52 -11.75 8.17
C LYS A 8 4.91 -11.98 8.76
N LEU A 9 5.76 -10.97 8.68
CA LEU A 9 7.05 -10.90 9.35
C LEU A 9 7.00 -9.69 10.30
N ASN A 10 7.17 -9.93 11.60
CA ASN A 10 7.33 -8.83 12.57
C ASN A 10 8.83 -8.66 12.80
N LEU A 11 9.33 -7.44 12.63
CA LEU A 11 10.71 -7.08 12.91
C LEU A 11 10.71 -6.04 14.03
N ASP A 12 11.42 -6.35 15.12
CA ASP A 12 11.70 -5.39 16.17
C ASP A 12 13.10 -4.83 15.90
N ILE A 13 13.18 -3.53 15.61
CA ILE A 13 14.43 -2.85 15.30
C ILE A 13 14.67 -1.77 16.34
N VAL A 14 15.89 -1.72 16.87
CA VAL A 14 16.35 -0.66 17.77
C VAL A 14 17.09 0.37 16.94
N LEU A 15 16.53 1.58 16.86
CA LEU A 15 17.10 2.69 16.10
C LEU A 15 17.76 3.71 17.06
N PRO A 16 18.87 4.35 16.66
CA PRO A 16 19.43 5.49 17.38
C PRO A 16 18.44 6.66 17.47
N VAL A 17 18.41 7.34 18.61
CA VAL A 17 17.42 8.40 18.92
C VAL A 17 17.57 9.64 18.04
N GLU A 18 18.74 9.85 17.43
CA GLU A 18 19.11 11.04 16.67
C GLU A 18 19.03 10.84 15.15
N MET A 19 18.43 9.75 14.69
CA MET A 19 18.37 9.42 13.26
C MET A 19 17.11 10.02 12.62
N GLU A 20 17.28 10.72 11.49
CA GLU A 20 16.16 11.27 10.74
C GLU A 20 15.38 10.15 10.02
N VAL A 21 14.09 10.42 9.72
CA VAL A 21 13.20 9.40 9.13
C VAL A 21 13.71 8.88 7.79
N ASP A 22 14.29 9.76 6.96
CA ASP A 22 14.83 9.38 5.66
C ASP A 22 16.07 8.48 5.81
N ASP A 23 16.92 8.75 6.80
CA ASP A 23 18.09 7.92 7.12
C ASP A 23 17.67 6.54 7.66
N ILE A 24 16.58 6.47 8.43
CA ILE A 24 16.00 5.21 8.91
C ILE A 24 15.50 4.37 7.74
N VAL A 25 14.83 5.00 6.76
CA VAL A 25 14.32 4.31 5.56
C VAL A 25 15.50 3.79 4.73
N GLU A 26 16.50 4.63 4.46
CA GLU A 26 17.68 4.23 3.69
C GLU A 26 18.47 3.11 4.40
N LEU A 27 18.67 3.23 5.71
CA LEU A 27 19.31 2.19 6.53
C LEU A 27 18.51 0.88 6.48
N PHE A 28 17.19 0.95 6.58
CA PHE A 28 16.33 -0.22 6.53
C PHE A 28 16.44 -0.89 5.16
N GLU A 29 16.30 -0.16 4.05
CA GLU A 29 16.39 -0.73 2.70
C GLU A 29 17.74 -1.42 2.46
N GLN A 30 18.85 -0.75 2.79
CA GLN A 30 20.20 -1.31 2.61
C GLN A 30 20.47 -2.51 3.51
N SER A 31 20.09 -2.42 4.79
CA SER A 31 20.39 -3.48 5.76
C SER A 31 19.46 -4.68 5.62
N PHE A 32 18.23 -4.46 5.17
CA PHE A 32 17.22 -5.51 5.04
C PHE A 32 17.51 -6.44 3.87
N ASP A 33 17.96 -5.91 2.73
CA ASP A 33 18.39 -6.72 1.59
C ASP A 33 19.58 -7.62 1.92
N VAL A 34 20.56 -7.08 2.65
CA VAL A 34 21.73 -7.84 3.13
C VAL A 34 21.29 -8.91 4.12
N TRP A 35 20.46 -8.55 5.11
CA TRP A 35 19.94 -9.50 6.10
C TRP A 35 19.11 -10.63 5.47
N LEU A 36 18.28 -10.32 4.46
CA LEU A 36 17.50 -11.31 3.73
C LEU A 36 18.39 -12.29 2.96
N ALA A 37 19.40 -11.78 2.28
CA ALA A 37 20.35 -12.58 1.52
C ALA A 37 21.13 -13.54 2.44
N GLU A 38 21.60 -13.04 3.60
CA GLU A 38 22.36 -13.83 4.57
C GLU A 38 21.48 -14.84 5.34
N THR A 39 20.33 -14.40 5.85
CA THR A 39 19.46 -15.23 6.71
C THR A 39 18.77 -16.34 5.94
N PHE A 40 18.35 -16.06 4.70
CA PHE A 40 17.62 -17.01 3.87
C PHE A 40 18.47 -17.59 2.74
N ASN A 41 19.78 -17.31 2.71
CA ASN A 41 20.75 -17.83 1.74
C ASN A 41 20.25 -17.71 0.28
N GLY A 42 19.64 -16.56 -0.07
CA GLY A 42 19.07 -16.31 -1.40
C GLY A 42 17.75 -17.03 -1.71
N ALA A 43 17.08 -17.67 -0.73
CA ALA A 43 15.81 -18.36 -0.93
C ALA A 43 14.58 -17.44 -1.06
N VAL A 44 14.76 -16.13 -0.90
CA VAL A 44 13.69 -15.12 -1.01
C VAL A 44 13.73 -14.51 -2.41
N VAL A 45 12.64 -14.66 -3.16
CA VAL A 45 12.54 -14.24 -4.58
C VAL A 45 11.86 -12.86 -4.70
N GLY A 46 12.22 -11.94 -3.80
CA GLY A 46 11.67 -10.59 -3.74
C GLY A 46 10.93 -10.29 -2.43
N VAL A 47 11.00 -9.03 -2.00
CA VAL A 47 10.31 -8.55 -0.80
C VAL A 47 9.50 -7.29 -1.11
N ASP A 48 8.19 -7.37 -0.87
CA ASP A 48 7.31 -6.22 -0.89
C ASP A 48 7.30 -5.58 0.51
N LEU A 49 7.98 -4.43 0.64
CA LEU A 49 7.89 -3.61 1.84
C LEU A 49 6.57 -2.85 1.85
N HIS A 50 5.58 -3.38 2.58
CA HIS A 50 4.49 -2.54 3.08
C HIS A 50 4.98 -1.82 4.33
N MET A 51 5.36 -0.55 4.21
CA MET A 51 5.57 0.30 5.38
C MET A 51 4.20 0.78 5.90
N PRO A 52 3.70 0.30 7.04
CA PRO A 52 2.60 0.99 7.71
C PRO A 52 3.16 2.28 8.32
N VAL A 53 2.88 3.42 7.68
CA VAL A 53 3.17 4.73 8.30
C VAL A 53 2.25 4.87 9.53
N ALA A 54 2.74 4.49 10.71
CA ALA A 54 2.02 4.67 11.96
C ALA A 54 1.86 6.18 12.24
N GLY A 55 0.69 6.60 12.72
CA GLY A 55 0.41 8.00 13.06
C GLY A 55 -0.19 8.87 11.94
N HIS A 56 -0.10 8.46 10.67
CA HIS A 56 -0.69 9.24 9.57
C HIS A 56 -2.09 8.75 9.19
N GLY A 57 -3.01 9.70 8.98
CA GLY A 57 -4.38 9.43 8.51
C GLY A 57 -4.40 8.80 7.12
N TRP A 58 -5.51 8.12 6.78
CA TRP A 58 -5.65 7.37 5.53
C TRP A 58 -5.36 8.18 4.25
N ARG A 59 -5.55 9.50 4.28
CA ARG A 59 -5.26 10.42 3.17
C ARG A 59 -3.78 10.49 2.85
N GLU A 60 -2.93 10.60 3.86
CA GLU A 60 -1.48 10.68 3.68
C GLU A 60 -0.91 9.34 3.21
N ARG A 61 -1.47 8.24 3.74
CA ARG A 61 -1.15 6.88 3.28
C ARG A 61 -1.50 6.70 1.82
N TYR A 62 -2.71 7.12 1.43
CA TYR A 62 -3.16 7.09 0.05
C TYR A 62 -2.21 7.86 -0.87
N ARG A 63 -1.88 9.13 -0.54
CA ARG A 63 -0.95 9.94 -1.32
C ARG A 63 0.42 9.28 -1.48
N THR A 64 0.97 8.76 -0.39
CA THR A 64 2.27 8.09 -0.39
C THR A 64 2.24 6.84 -1.25
N ASN A 65 1.22 6.00 -1.08
CA ASN A 65 1.10 4.75 -1.84
C ASN A 65 0.85 4.99 -3.32
N VAL A 66 0.04 6.00 -3.69
CA VAL A 66 -0.14 6.40 -5.09
C VAL A 66 1.17 6.90 -5.68
N ARG A 67 1.93 7.75 -4.96
CA ARG A 67 3.25 8.21 -5.39
C ARG A 67 4.18 7.02 -5.65
N LEU A 68 4.33 6.13 -4.66
CA LEU A 68 5.19 4.95 -4.78
C LEU A 68 4.74 4.02 -5.92
N MET A 69 3.44 3.77 -6.06
CA MET A 69 2.90 2.97 -7.15
C MET A 69 3.23 3.55 -8.53
N LEU A 70 3.18 4.88 -8.67
CA LEU A 70 3.47 5.57 -9.93
C LEU A 70 4.97 5.69 -10.23
N THR A 71 5.83 5.76 -9.20
CA THR A 71 7.27 6.02 -9.37
C THR A 71 8.15 4.77 -9.30
N ALA A 72 7.78 3.77 -8.50
CA ALA A 72 8.65 2.64 -8.17
C ALA A 72 8.49 1.43 -9.11
N HIS A 73 7.50 1.44 -10.02
CA HIS A 73 7.24 0.37 -11.00
C HIS A 73 7.30 -1.06 -10.40
N LEU A 74 6.74 -1.22 -9.20
CA LEU A 74 6.71 -2.50 -8.50
C LEU A 74 5.69 -3.46 -9.14
N ASP A 75 6.11 -4.68 -9.49
CA ASP A 75 5.25 -5.71 -10.10
C ASP A 75 4.02 -6.03 -9.24
N SER A 76 4.16 -5.97 -7.90
CA SER A 76 3.08 -6.22 -6.94
C SER A 76 1.95 -5.18 -6.97
N TRP A 77 2.16 -4.07 -7.67
CA TRP A 77 1.18 -3.00 -7.88
C TRP A 77 0.67 -2.91 -9.31
N GLN A 78 1.18 -3.71 -10.25
CA GLN A 78 0.85 -3.60 -11.68
C GLN A 78 -0.67 -3.62 -11.93
N LYS A 79 -1.37 -4.60 -11.37
CA LYS A 79 -2.84 -4.68 -11.50
C LYS A 79 -3.57 -3.52 -10.80
N THR A 80 -3.03 -3.00 -9.71
CA THR A 80 -3.60 -1.83 -9.03
C THR A 80 -3.40 -0.57 -9.86
N LEU A 81 -2.22 -0.42 -10.48
CA LEU A 81 -1.86 0.67 -11.37
C LEU A 81 -2.71 0.66 -12.66
N GLU A 82 -2.94 -0.50 -13.26
CA GLU A 82 -3.84 -0.64 -14.41
C GLU A 82 -5.26 -0.15 -14.08
N ASN A 83 -5.80 -0.56 -12.94
CA ASN A 83 -7.12 -0.11 -12.48
C ASN A 83 -7.15 1.38 -12.16
N TYR A 84 -6.08 1.90 -11.53
CA TYR A 84 -5.94 3.32 -11.25
C TYR A 84 -5.93 4.16 -12.54
N ASN A 85 -5.15 3.75 -13.54
CA ASN A 85 -5.08 4.41 -14.84
C ASN A 85 -6.36 4.25 -15.68
N ALA A 86 -7.10 3.16 -15.48
CA ALA A 86 -8.42 2.96 -16.09
C ALA A 86 -9.52 3.83 -15.44
N GLY A 87 -9.18 4.59 -14.40
CA GLY A 87 -10.11 5.48 -13.70
C GLY A 87 -10.97 4.80 -12.64
N SER A 88 -10.84 3.47 -12.47
CA SER A 88 -11.77 2.67 -11.67
C SER A 88 -11.06 1.57 -10.88
N MET A 89 -11.24 1.58 -9.57
CA MET A 89 -10.59 0.64 -8.65
C MET A 89 -11.58 -0.24 -7.91
N THR A 90 -11.19 -1.49 -7.67
CA THR A 90 -11.96 -2.37 -6.80
C THR A 90 -11.85 -1.92 -5.34
N LEU A 91 -12.84 -2.30 -4.54
CA LEU A 91 -12.84 -2.07 -3.10
C LEU A 91 -11.60 -2.62 -2.38
N ASN A 92 -11.04 -3.75 -2.85
CA ASN A 92 -9.78 -4.30 -2.33
C ASN A 92 -8.59 -3.39 -2.64
N ASN A 93 -8.47 -2.91 -3.87
CA ASN A 93 -7.38 -2.03 -4.30
C ASN A 93 -7.43 -0.69 -3.56
N THR A 94 -8.62 -0.11 -3.42
CA THR A 94 -8.82 1.13 -2.65
C THR A 94 -8.43 0.96 -1.19
N ALA A 95 -8.84 -0.14 -0.56
CA ALA A 95 -8.47 -0.44 0.82
C ALA A 95 -6.94 -0.56 0.99
N LYS A 96 -6.27 -1.23 0.04
CA LYS A 96 -4.81 -1.38 0.00
C LYS A 96 -4.12 -0.01 -0.12
N LEU A 97 -4.52 0.82 -1.09
CA LEU A 97 -3.93 2.15 -1.30
C LEU A 97 -4.15 3.07 -0.10
N CYS A 98 -5.34 3.08 0.49
CA CYS A 98 -5.64 3.93 1.65
C CYS A 98 -5.08 3.38 2.98
N GLY A 99 -4.63 2.13 3.02
CA GLY A 99 -4.18 1.48 4.26
C GLY A 99 -5.30 1.31 5.30
N VAL A 100 -6.53 1.05 4.84
CA VAL A 100 -7.73 0.88 5.67
C VAL A 100 -8.39 -0.48 5.45
N SER A 101 -9.38 -0.82 6.27
CA SER A 101 -10.18 -2.03 6.02
C SER A 101 -11.12 -1.86 4.85
N ARG A 102 -11.43 -2.96 4.16
CA ARG A 102 -12.49 -3.03 3.14
C ARG A 102 -13.83 -2.52 3.65
N THR A 103 -14.15 -2.85 4.89
CA THR A 103 -15.36 -2.39 5.57
C THR A 103 -15.38 -0.86 5.71
N ALA A 104 -14.24 -0.22 5.97
CA ALA A 104 -14.16 1.24 6.04
C ALA A 104 -14.48 1.89 4.67
N VAL A 105 -13.90 1.36 3.59
CA VAL A 105 -14.21 1.82 2.22
C VAL A 105 -15.68 1.60 1.88
N TYR A 106 -16.23 0.43 2.22
CA TYR A 106 -17.65 0.16 2.06
C TYR A 106 -18.54 1.15 2.83
N HIS A 107 -18.15 1.51 4.05
CA HIS A 107 -18.86 2.55 4.82
C HIS A 107 -18.78 3.93 4.18
N TRP A 108 -17.69 4.29 3.50
CA TRP A 108 -17.62 5.55 2.74
C TRP A 108 -18.65 5.59 1.62
N ILE A 109 -18.83 4.47 0.91
CA ILE A 109 -19.87 4.31 -0.11
C ILE A 109 -21.26 4.43 0.53
N GLN A 110 -21.53 3.67 1.60
CA GLN A 110 -22.83 3.72 2.29
C GLN A 110 -23.16 5.10 2.88
N SER A 111 -22.13 5.90 3.21
CA SER A 111 -22.29 7.25 3.75
C SER A 111 -22.29 8.33 2.66
N ASN A 112 -22.32 7.96 1.37
CA ASN A 112 -22.22 8.87 0.22
C ASN A 112 -20.98 9.79 0.23
N LYS A 113 -19.89 9.35 0.87
CA LYS A 113 -18.60 10.07 0.83
C LYS A 113 -17.78 9.74 -0.42
N LEU A 114 -18.15 8.67 -1.11
CA LEU A 114 -17.46 8.11 -2.25
C LEU A 114 -18.49 7.37 -3.11
N THR A 115 -18.54 7.66 -4.39
CA THR A 115 -19.45 6.99 -5.32
C THR A 115 -18.88 5.62 -5.65
N GLY A 116 -19.62 4.59 -5.29
CA GLY A 116 -19.38 3.22 -5.72
C GLY A 116 -20.42 2.80 -6.73
N HIS A 117 -20.03 2.03 -7.75
CA HIS A 117 -20.95 1.28 -8.60
C HIS A 117 -20.55 -0.19 -8.63
N LYS A 118 -21.47 -1.09 -8.97
CA LYS A 118 -21.14 -2.50 -9.15
C LYS A 118 -20.83 -2.80 -10.61
N ASN A 119 -19.78 -3.57 -10.88
CA ASN A 119 -19.51 -4.11 -12.21
C ASN A 119 -20.44 -5.29 -12.53
N ILE A 120 -20.29 -5.88 -13.73
CA ILE A 120 -21.07 -7.03 -14.18
C ILE A 120 -20.88 -8.29 -13.31
N GLU A 121 -19.79 -8.37 -12.55
CA GLU A 121 -19.47 -9.47 -11.64
C GLU A 121 -19.98 -9.20 -10.21
N GLY A 122 -20.59 -8.03 -9.98
CA GLY A 122 -21.12 -7.61 -8.69
C GLY A 122 -20.09 -7.01 -7.72
N GLU A 123 -18.85 -6.79 -8.17
CA GLU A 123 -17.80 -6.14 -7.39
C GLU A 123 -18.00 -4.63 -7.34
N TRP A 124 -17.73 -4.03 -6.18
CA TRP A 124 -17.74 -2.57 -6.03
C TRP A 124 -16.51 -1.96 -6.70
N MET A 125 -16.80 -1.04 -7.61
CA MET A 125 -15.87 -0.21 -8.36
C MET A 125 -15.99 1.23 -7.88
N ILE A 126 -14.84 1.87 -7.73
CA ILE A 126 -14.65 3.19 -7.12
C ILE A 126 -13.96 4.08 -8.12
N ASP A 127 -14.50 5.28 -8.33
CA ASP A 127 -13.88 6.28 -9.17
C ASP A 127 -12.58 6.81 -8.54
N THR A 128 -11.50 6.75 -9.31
CA THR A 128 -10.16 7.18 -8.86
C THR A 128 -10.07 8.69 -8.66
N GLN A 129 -10.76 9.49 -9.46
CA GLN A 129 -10.76 10.95 -9.36
C GLN A 129 -11.50 11.40 -8.11
N GLU A 130 -12.61 10.75 -7.77
CA GLU A 130 -13.31 11.01 -6.51
C GLU A 130 -12.45 10.65 -5.30
N LEU A 131 -11.74 9.52 -5.36
CA LEU A 131 -10.84 9.13 -4.29
C LEU A 131 -9.67 10.11 -4.13
N ASP A 132 -9.09 10.57 -5.25
CA ASP A 132 -8.06 11.62 -5.28
C ASP A 132 -8.58 12.95 -4.71
N ALA A 133 -9.81 13.33 -5.04
CA ALA A 133 -10.45 14.54 -4.50
C ALA A 133 -10.65 14.40 -2.98
N LEU A 134 -11.22 13.29 -2.52
CA LEU A 134 -11.47 13.02 -1.11
C LEU A 134 -10.17 13.00 -0.29
N ALA A 135 -9.07 12.51 -0.88
CA ALA A 135 -7.75 12.52 -0.26
C ALA A 135 -7.12 13.92 -0.16
N LYS A 136 -7.58 14.91 -0.95
CA LYS A 136 -7.12 16.30 -0.90
C LYS A 136 -7.91 17.16 0.09
N GLU A 137 -9.16 16.81 0.43
CA GLU A 137 -10.10 17.55 1.31
C GLU A 137 -9.70 17.68 2.80
N GLY A 138 -8.42 17.81 3.13
CA GLY A 138 -7.97 18.01 4.51
C GLY A 138 -6.51 18.42 4.61
N SER A 139 -6.01 19.13 3.59
CA SER A 139 -4.67 19.73 3.57
C SER A 139 -4.75 21.20 3.95
#